data_AF-A0A953Z1E0-F1
#
_entry.id   AF-A0A953Z1E0-F1
#
_cell.length_a   1.000
_cell.length_b   1.000
_cell.length_c   1.000
_cell.angle_alpha   90.00
_cell.angle_beta   90.00
_cell.angle_gamma   90.00
#
_symmetry.space_group_name_H-M   'P 1'
#
loop_
_entity.id
_entity.type
_entity.pdbx_description
1 polymer ?
#
loop_
_entity_poly.entity_id
_entity_poly.type
_entity_poly.pdbx_seq_one_letter_code
_entity_poly.pdbx_strand_id
1 'polypeptide(L)'
;MKPAYAIAMLAALGLGLAGRFLAEPIQHREIGMVELASEQVLGGLRSVPLIRLWQRAEQAHKEGRYYEESAIYDLINELNPANGATIAYQAMTEGRHIAGMQRTREEAWQWVEVGLKRLAEARKRRSRGSEVHQTQWLLGFFAGRAFPTEFTASIAATYDEPEMLLAAQALQASMPTSESFRTFLHGEWNKNGFGDGLRKADGRSELSKGEQRWVNQAEFLLWQALSMVAGEAIDQERFQSSTAVTFAISSLGFAAEVAAEIPENKALVESLRAARPALIEAEFERLNDAGYPDYARSFREVSYRQIGIVEPDAAAQN
;
A
#
# COMPACT_ATOMS: atom_id res chain seq x y z
N MET A 1 -27.06 -40.46 12.61
CA MET A 1 -26.70 -39.02 12.63
C MET A 1 -27.13 -38.45 13.98
N LYS A 2 -26.24 -37.82 14.76
CA LYS A 2 -26.61 -37.28 16.08
C LYS A 2 -27.55 -36.05 15.90
N PRO A 3 -28.64 -35.92 16.66
CA PRO A 3 -29.64 -34.85 16.51
C PRO A 3 -29.05 -33.43 16.61
N ALA A 4 -27.89 -33.28 17.29
CA ALA A 4 -27.15 -32.03 17.37
C ALA A 4 -26.70 -31.47 15.99
N TYR A 5 -26.41 -32.31 15.01
CA TYR A 5 -25.99 -31.86 13.68
C TYR A 5 -27.16 -31.29 12.85
N ALA A 6 -28.36 -31.84 13.03
CA ALA A 6 -29.56 -31.35 12.34
C ALA A 6 -29.95 -29.95 12.83
N ILE A 7 -29.83 -29.70 14.14
CA ILE A 7 -30.11 -28.38 14.74
C ILE A 7 -29.08 -27.34 14.29
N ALA A 8 -27.79 -27.70 14.24
CA ALA A 8 -26.74 -26.81 13.76
C ALA A 8 -26.91 -26.46 12.27
N MET A 9 -27.32 -27.43 11.43
CA MET A 9 -27.64 -27.18 10.01
C MET A 9 -28.84 -26.24 9.84
N LEU A 10 -29.90 -26.44 10.62
CA LEU A 10 -31.10 -25.59 10.56
C LEU A 10 -30.83 -24.16 11.04
N ALA A 11 -29.98 -23.99 12.06
CA ALA A 11 -29.55 -22.68 12.53
C ALA A 11 -28.69 -21.93 11.48
N ALA A 12 -27.79 -22.64 10.80
CA ALA A 12 -26.99 -22.06 9.72
C ALA A 12 -27.85 -21.65 8.50
N LEU A 13 -28.85 -22.46 8.15
CA LEU A 13 -29.85 -22.12 7.12
C LEU A 13 -30.69 -20.90 7.51
N GLY A 14 -31.09 -20.79 8.77
CA GLY A 14 -31.83 -19.63 9.30
C GLY A 14 -31.03 -18.33 9.26
N LEU A 15 -29.74 -18.38 9.59
CA LEU A 15 -28.85 -17.22 9.53
C LEU A 15 -28.57 -16.75 8.08
N GLY A 16 -28.42 -17.70 7.14
CA GLY A 16 -28.29 -17.38 5.72
C GLY A 16 -29.53 -16.68 5.14
N LEU A 17 -30.73 -17.05 5.61
CA LEU A 17 -31.99 -16.40 5.23
C LEU A 17 -32.19 -15.04 5.90
N ALA A 18 -31.73 -14.85 7.14
CA ALA A 18 -31.82 -13.56 7.84
C ALA A 18 -30.92 -12.48 7.21
N GLY A 19 -29.74 -12.86 6.70
CA GLY A 19 -28.87 -11.94 5.96
C GLY A 19 -29.51 -11.35 4.69
N ARG A 20 -30.53 -12.02 4.14
CA ARG A 20 -31.29 -11.59 2.95
C ARG A 20 -32.25 -10.42 3.22
N PHE A 21 -32.71 -10.23 4.47
CA PHE A 21 -33.60 -9.12 4.81
C PHE A 21 -32.85 -7.82 5.14
N LEU A 22 -31.53 -7.89 5.31
CA LEU A 22 -30.69 -6.75 5.68
C LEU A 22 -29.87 -6.21 4.51
N ALA A 23 -29.81 -6.91 3.37
CA ALA A 23 -29.10 -6.47 2.18
C ALA A 23 -30.08 -5.86 1.15
N GLU A 24 -29.81 -4.63 0.72
CA GLU A 24 -30.60 -3.89 -0.27
C GLU A 24 -30.79 -4.63 -1.62
N PRO A 25 -31.88 -4.35 -2.37
CA PRO A 25 -32.24 -5.12 -3.55
C PRO A 25 -31.24 -4.94 -4.70
N ILE A 26 -30.50 -6.01 -4.98
CA ILE A 26 -29.67 -6.17 -6.18
C ILE A 26 -30.59 -6.16 -7.40
N GLN A 27 -30.35 -5.23 -8.33
CA GLN A 27 -31.13 -5.09 -9.57
C GLN A 27 -31.10 -6.38 -10.39
N HIS A 28 -32.29 -6.83 -10.77
CA HIS A 28 -32.57 -8.13 -11.39
C HIS A 28 -31.88 -8.34 -12.74
N ARG A 29 -30.96 -9.31 -12.79
CA ARG A 29 -30.81 -10.19 -13.96
C ARG A 29 -31.85 -11.31 -13.77
N GLU A 30 -32.60 -11.67 -14.82
CA GLU A 30 -33.54 -12.80 -14.79
C GLU A 30 -32.79 -14.12 -14.58
N ILE A 31 -32.43 -14.40 -13.33
CA ILE A 31 -31.90 -15.67 -12.87
C ILE A 31 -33.07 -16.35 -12.15
N GLY A 32 -33.42 -17.56 -12.58
CA GLY A 32 -34.56 -18.29 -12.02
C GLY A 32 -34.40 -18.48 -10.51
N MET A 33 -35.50 -18.39 -9.75
CA MET A 33 -35.49 -18.48 -8.28
C MET A 33 -34.78 -19.73 -7.72
N VAL A 34 -34.75 -20.84 -8.47
CA VAL A 34 -34.05 -22.09 -8.11
C VAL A 34 -32.54 -21.94 -8.30
N GLU A 35 -32.10 -21.30 -9.38
CA GLU A 35 -30.70 -21.03 -9.67
C GLU A 35 -30.12 -20.07 -8.63
N LEU A 36 -30.87 -19.00 -8.32
CA LEU A 36 -30.52 -18.03 -7.28
C LEU A 36 -30.45 -18.67 -5.88
N ALA A 37 -31.39 -19.56 -5.54
CA ALA A 37 -31.36 -20.30 -4.28
C ALA A 37 -30.21 -21.30 -4.22
N SER A 38 -29.88 -21.96 -5.35
CA SER A 38 -28.77 -22.90 -5.42
C SER A 38 -27.41 -22.19 -5.30
N GLU A 39 -27.24 -21.04 -5.95
CA GLU A 39 -26.03 -20.21 -5.83
C GLU A 39 -25.88 -19.65 -4.42
N GLN A 40 -26.97 -19.26 -3.75
CA GLN A 40 -26.93 -18.74 -2.38
C GLN A 40 -26.63 -19.82 -1.34
N VAL A 41 -27.26 -20.99 -1.44
CA VAL A 41 -26.99 -22.11 -0.52
C VAL A 41 -25.58 -22.66 -0.74
N LEU A 42 -25.15 -22.80 -2.01
CA LEU A 42 -23.77 -23.20 -2.33
C LEU A 42 -22.75 -22.11 -1.93
N GLY A 43 -23.09 -20.83 -2.07
CA GLY A 43 -22.26 -19.70 -1.63
C GLY A 43 -22.09 -19.68 -0.11
N GLY A 44 -23.17 -19.89 0.64
CA GLY A 44 -23.14 -20.01 2.09
C GLY A 44 -22.30 -21.19 2.58
N LEU A 45 -22.39 -22.35 1.91
CA LEU A 45 -21.58 -23.52 2.25
C LEU A 45 -20.07 -23.33 1.94
N ARG A 46 -19.72 -22.58 0.88
CA ARG A 46 -18.32 -22.24 0.56
C ARG A 46 -17.69 -21.29 1.59
N SER A 47 -18.50 -20.51 2.31
CA SER A 47 -17.99 -19.56 3.31
C SER A 47 -17.35 -20.23 4.53
N VAL A 48 -17.82 -21.41 4.96
CA VAL A 48 -17.32 -22.06 6.19
C VAL A 48 -15.87 -22.57 6.03
N PRO A 49 -15.50 -23.30 4.97
CA PRO A 49 -14.11 -23.64 4.71
C PRO A 49 -13.23 -22.40 4.54
N LEU A 50 -13.74 -21.38 3.84
CA LEU A 50 -13.01 -20.13 3.61
C LEU A 50 -12.67 -19.41 4.92
N ILE A 51 -13.63 -19.27 5.84
CA ILE A 51 -13.43 -18.66 7.17
C ILE A 51 -12.37 -19.43 7.96
N ARG A 52 -12.39 -20.77 7.93
CA ARG A 52 -11.38 -21.59 8.62
C ARG A 52 -9.99 -21.40 8.03
N LEU A 53 -9.88 -21.30 6.70
CA LEU A 53 -8.60 -21.03 6.04
C LEU A 53 -8.06 -19.65 6.46
N TRP A 54 -8.90 -18.62 6.48
CA TRP A 54 -8.49 -17.28 6.97
C TRP A 54 -8.00 -17.30 8.41
N GLN A 55 -8.74 -17.96 9.31
CA GLN A 55 -8.31 -18.11 10.71
C GLN A 55 -6.98 -18.86 10.83
N ARG A 56 -6.76 -19.87 9.97
CA ARG A 56 -5.50 -20.62 9.96
C ARG A 56 -4.34 -19.78 9.39
N ALA A 57 -4.56 -19.00 8.33
CA ALA A 57 -3.57 -18.08 7.78
C ALA A 57 -3.15 -17.04 8.84
N GLU A 58 -4.11 -16.43 9.52
CA GLU A 58 -3.84 -15.47 10.59
C GLU A 58 -3.05 -16.10 11.76
N GLN A 59 -3.39 -17.34 12.15
CA GLN A 59 -2.64 -18.06 13.17
C GLN A 59 -1.21 -18.36 12.71
N ALA A 60 -1.03 -18.82 11.47
CA ALA A 60 0.30 -19.08 10.89
C ALA A 60 1.15 -17.80 10.84
N HIS A 61 0.53 -16.66 10.48
CA HIS A 61 1.16 -15.34 10.49
C HIS A 61 1.71 -14.97 11.88
N LYS A 62 0.84 -15.06 12.90
CA LYS A 62 1.20 -14.75 14.30
C LYS A 62 2.32 -15.62 14.84
N GLU A 63 2.42 -16.86 14.33
CA GLU A 63 3.43 -17.84 14.72
C GLU A 63 4.70 -17.77 13.85
N GLY A 64 4.79 -16.81 12.91
CA GLY A 64 5.94 -16.62 12.02
C GLY A 64 6.11 -17.75 10.99
N ARG A 65 5.06 -18.53 10.72
CA ARG A 65 5.07 -19.64 9.75
C ARG A 65 4.60 -19.16 8.37
N TYR A 66 5.37 -18.24 7.79
CA TYR A 66 4.98 -17.54 6.55
C TYR A 66 4.85 -18.45 5.32
N TYR A 67 5.60 -19.56 5.24
CA TYR A 67 5.40 -20.56 4.18
C TYR A 67 4.04 -21.25 4.26
N GLU A 68 3.59 -21.57 5.47
CA GLU A 68 2.25 -22.14 5.69
C GLU A 68 1.18 -21.10 5.36
N GLU A 69 1.35 -19.86 5.81
CA GLU A 69 0.44 -18.75 5.50
C GLU A 69 0.29 -18.57 3.97
N SER A 70 1.40 -18.54 3.21
CA SER A 70 1.33 -18.43 1.75
C SER A 70 0.58 -19.61 1.10
N ALA A 71 0.86 -20.84 1.52
CA ALA A 71 0.16 -22.02 1.00
C ALA A 71 -1.34 -22.00 1.29
N ILE A 72 -1.76 -21.45 2.43
CA ILE A 72 -3.18 -21.26 2.75
C ILE A 72 -3.80 -20.19 1.86
N TYR A 73 -3.07 -19.12 1.56
CA TYR A 73 -3.54 -18.11 0.62
C TYR A 73 -3.68 -18.64 -0.81
N ASP A 74 -2.82 -19.56 -1.26
CA ASP A 74 -3.03 -20.27 -2.54
C ASP A 74 -4.37 -21.03 -2.52
N LEU A 75 -4.66 -21.79 -1.47
CA LEU A 75 -5.95 -22.49 -1.32
C LEU A 75 -7.14 -21.52 -1.31
N ILE A 76 -7.01 -20.37 -0.65
CA ILE A 76 -8.06 -19.35 -0.64
C ILE A 76 -8.25 -18.76 -2.04
N ASN A 77 -7.16 -18.50 -2.77
CA ASN A 77 -7.21 -17.97 -4.13
C ASN A 77 -7.77 -18.99 -5.14
N GLU A 78 -7.57 -20.28 -4.93
CA GLU A 78 -8.26 -21.33 -5.71
C GLU A 78 -9.77 -21.32 -5.48
N LEU A 79 -10.20 -21.11 -4.23
CA LEU A 79 -11.62 -21.06 -3.85
C LEU A 79 -12.29 -19.73 -4.25
N ASN A 80 -11.54 -18.62 -4.26
CA ASN A 80 -12.03 -17.29 -4.57
C ASN A 80 -10.98 -16.45 -5.34
N PRO A 81 -10.78 -16.72 -6.64
CA PRO A 81 -9.70 -16.11 -7.43
C PRO A 81 -9.88 -14.61 -7.71
N ALA A 82 -11.07 -14.06 -7.45
CA ALA A 82 -11.36 -12.64 -7.64
C ALA A 82 -11.06 -11.79 -6.39
N ASN A 83 -10.68 -12.41 -5.28
CA ASN A 83 -10.43 -11.70 -4.02
C ASN A 83 -9.06 -10.99 -4.02
N GLY A 84 -9.06 -9.73 -4.44
CA GLY A 84 -7.84 -8.91 -4.46
C GLY A 84 -7.14 -8.80 -3.10
N ALA A 85 -7.88 -8.83 -1.99
CA ALA A 85 -7.29 -8.76 -0.65
C ALA A 85 -6.44 -10.00 -0.34
N THR A 86 -6.93 -11.21 -0.65
CA THR A 86 -6.13 -12.44 -0.45
C THR A 86 -4.86 -12.40 -1.29
N ILE A 87 -4.94 -11.98 -2.55
CA ILE A 87 -3.77 -11.88 -3.43
C ILE A 87 -2.77 -10.86 -2.87
N ALA A 88 -3.25 -9.72 -2.38
CA ALA A 88 -2.43 -8.70 -1.72
C ALA A 88 -1.71 -9.25 -0.48
N TYR A 89 -2.42 -9.89 0.45
CA TYR A 89 -1.79 -10.48 1.64
C TYR A 89 -0.77 -11.56 1.30
N GLN A 90 -1.06 -12.38 0.30
CA GLN A 90 -0.12 -13.40 -0.16
C GLN A 90 1.16 -12.77 -0.72
N ALA A 91 1.01 -11.78 -1.60
CA ALA A 91 2.16 -11.10 -2.19
C ALA A 91 3.03 -10.40 -1.14
N MET A 92 2.44 -9.81 -0.09
CA MET A 92 3.21 -9.28 1.05
C MET A 92 3.90 -10.38 1.86
N THR A 93 3.21 -11.50 2.08
CA THR A 93 3.79 -12.64 2.80
C THR A 93 5.01 -13.18 2.07
N GLU A 94 4.91 -13.39 0.77
CA GLU A 94 6.01 -13.86 -0.09
C GLU A 94 7.12 -12.80 -0.18
N GLY A 95 6.76 -11.61 -0.69
CA GLY A 95 7.73 -10.60 -1.06
C GLY A 95 8.37 -9.86 0.11
N ARG A 96 7.81 -9.93 1.31
CA ARG A 96 8.40 -9.29 2.50
C ARG A 96 8.76 -10.29 3.58
N HIS A 97 7.81 -11.10 4.03
CA HIS A 97 8.03 -11.95 5.21
C HIS A 97 8.91 -13.15 4.89
N ILE A 98 8.58 -13.91 3.84
CA ILE A 98 9.41 -15.03 3.38
C ILE A 98 10.74 -14.50 2.85
N ALA A 99 10.74 -13.43 2.05
CA ALA A 99 11.98 -12.78 1.60
C ALA A 99 12.93 -12.42 2.76
N GLY A 100 12.39 -11.88 3.86
CA GLY A 100 13.17 -11.52 5.06
C GLY A 100 13.73 -12.71 5.86
N MET A 101 13.27 -13.94 5.59
CA MET A 101 13.79 -15.17 6.23
C MET A 101 14.94 -15.81 5.46
N GLN A 102 15.22 -15.36 4.23
CA GLN A 102 16.22 -16.02 3.38
C GLN A 102 17.64 -15.72 3.86
N ARG A 103 18.58 -16.62 3.55
CA ARG A 103 19.98 -16.50 3.97
C ARG A 103 20.77 -15.63 3.01
N THR A 104 20.43 -15.70 1.73
CA THR A 104 21.10 -14.96 0.67
C THR A 104 20.21 -13.86 0.13
N ARG A 105 20.86 -12.81 -0.40
CA ARG A 105 20.16 -11.68 -1.02
C ARG A 105 19.42 -12.14 -2.27
N GLU A 106 20.02 -13.05 -3.02
CA GLU A 106 19.49 -13.61 -4.25
C GLU A 106 18.20 -14.41 -3.98
N GLU A 107 18.20 -15.28 -2.97
CA GLU A 107 16.99 -15.99 -2.53
C GLU A 107 15.90 -15.02 -2.06
N ALA A 108 16.27 -13.99 -1.29
CA ALA A 108 15.32 -12.98 -0.83
C ALA A 108 14.67 -12.24 -2.00
N TRP A 109 15.48 -11.85 -3.00
CA TRP A 109 15.01 -11.19 -4.20
C TRP A 109 14.04 -12.06 -5.00
N GLN A 110 14.29 -13.36 -5.14
CA GLN A 110 13.37 -14.27 -5.83
C GLN A 110 11.96 -14.23 -5.23
N TRP A 111 11.86 -14.18 -3.90
CA TRP A 111 10.56 -14.06 -3.23
C TRP A 111 9.90 -12.70 -3.41
N VAL A 112 10.68 -11.61 -3.40
CA VAL A 112 10.20 -10.26 -3.76
C VAL A 112 9.61 -10.26 -5.17
N GLU A 113 10.34 -10.84 -6.12
CA GLU A 113 9.92 -10.92 -7.52
C GLU A 113 8.63 -11.73 -7.67
N VAL A 114 8.48 -12.84 -6.94
CA VAL A 114 7.24 -13.63 -6.90
C VAL A 114 6.06 -12.76 -6.44
N GLY A 115 6.21 -12.02 -5.32
CA GLY A 115 5.15 -11.14 -4.82
C GLY A 115 4.78 -10.03 -5.81
N LEU A 116 5.77 -9.38 -6.42
CA LEU A 116 5.56 -8.33 -7.43
C LEU A 116 4.82 -8.87 -8.67
N LYS A 117 5.26 -10.02 -9.21
CA LYS A 117 4.60 -10.68 -10.35
C LYS A 117 3.15 -11.03 -10.02
N ARG A 118 2.89 -11.56 -8.83
CA ARG A 118 1.53 -11.90 -8.37
C ARG A 118 0.61 -10.68 -8.38
N LEU A 119 1.07 -9.53 -7.89
CA LEU A 119 0.31 -8.26 -7.90
C LEU A 119 0.09 -7.74 -9.33
N ALA A 120 1.12 -7.83 -10.19
CA ALA A 120 1.01 -7.43 -11.59
C ALA A 120 -0.05 -8.26 -12.33
N GLU A 121 -0.07 -9.57 -12.11
CA GLU A 121 -1.08 -10.46 -12.69
C GLU A 121 -2.49 -10.17 -12.16
N ALA A 122 -2.64 -9.91 -10.85
CA ALA A 122 -3.93 -9.57 -10.26
C ALA A 122 -4.53 -8.30 -10.89
N ARG A 123 -3.72 -7.27 -11.13
CA ARG A 123 -4.14 -6.05 -11.85
C ARG A 123 -4.63 -6.36 -13.26
N LYS A 124 -3.90 -7.20 -14.01
CA LYS A 124 -4.33 -7.62 -15.37
C LYS A 124 -5.67 -8.35 -15.36
N ARG A 125 -5.97 -9.11 -14.30
CA ARG A 125 -7.24 -9.83 -14.12
C ARG A 125 -8.39 -8.94 -13.66
N ARG A 126 -8.20 -7.60 -13.59
CA ARG A 126 -9.17 -6.62 -13.09
C ARG A 126 -9.69 -6.95 -11.70
N SER A 127 -8.84 -7.43 -10.79
CA SER A 127 -9.17 -7.34 -9.37
C SER A 127 -9.24 -5.84 -9.03
N ARG A 128 -10.43 -5.25 -9.08
CA ARG A 128 -10.70 -3.81 -8.84
C ARG A 128 -10.48 -3.38 -7.37
N GLY A 129 -9.82 -4.22 -6.58
CA GLY A 129 -9.51 -3.92 -5.19
C GLY A 129 -8.37 -2.91 -5.12
N SER A 130 -8.61 -1.79 -4.43
CA SER A 130 -7.57 -0.82 -4.08
C SER A 130 -6.43 -1.48 -3.31
N GLU A 131 -6.67 -2.62 -2.67
CA GLU A 131 -5.71 -3.39 -1.89
C GLU A 131 -4.55 -3.91 -2.75
N VAL A 132 -4.80 -4.43 -3.96
CA VAL A 132 -3.74 -4.94 -4.84
C VAL A 132 -2.83 -3.80 -5.26
N HIS A 133 -3.42 -2.67 -5.62
CA HIS A 133 -2.68 -1.51 -6.05
C HIS A 133 -1.84 -0.89 -4.91
N GLN A 134 -2.45 -0.66 -3.74
CA GLN A 134 -1.75 -0.17 -2.55
C GLN A 134 -0.61 -1.12 -2.14
N THR A 135 -0.86 -2.42 -2.22
CA THR A 135 0.14 -3.44 -1.87
C THR A 135 1.29 -3.49 -2.87
N GLN A 136 1.03 -3.26 -4.16
CA GLN A 136 2.08 -3.16 -5.16
C GLN A 136 3.01 -1.99 -4.87
N TRP A 137 2.48 -0.85 -4.46
CA TRP A 137 3.31 0.28 -4.02
C TRP A 137 4.09 -0.01 -2.74
N LEU A 138 3.46 -0.64 -1.73
CA LEU A 138 4.16 -1.06 -0.50
C LEU A 138 5.34 -1.98 -0.80
N LEU A 139 5.07 -3.03 -1.57
CA LEU A 139 6.07 -4.03 -1.90
C LEU A 139 7.13 -3.45 -2.83
N GLY A 140 6.74 -2.59 -3.78
CA GLY A 140 7.65 -1.87 -4.67
C GLY A 140 8.57 -0.92 -3.92
N PHE A 141 8.05 -0.19 -2.92
CA PHE A 141 8.87 0.66 -2.04
C PHE A 141 9.88 -0.17 -1.24
N PHE A 142 9.41 -1.25 -0.63
CA PHE A 142 10.29 -2.19 0.08
C PHE A 142 11.38 -2.75 -0.85
N ALA A 143 10.98 -3.18 -2.05
CA ALA A 143 11.87 -3.75 -3.06
C ALA A 143 12.88 -2.72 -3.57
N GLY A 144 12.47 -1.50 -3.91
CA GLY A 144 13.37 -0.44 -4.35
C GLY A 144 14.40 -0.04 -3.30
N ARG A 145 14.02 -0.10 -2.01
CA ARG A 145 14.94 0.19 -0.90
C ARG A 145 15.92 -0.95 -0.64
N ALA A 146 15.43 -2.20 -0.55
CA ALA A 146 16.26 -3.34 -0.21
C ALA A 146 17.04 -3.89 -1.41
N PHE A 147 16.48 -3.76 -2.61
CA PHE A 147 16.92 -4.35 -3.87
C PHE A 147 16.94 -3.34 -5.04
N PRO A 148 17.62 -2.19 -4.92
CA PRO A 148 17.50 -1.12 -5.91
C PRO A 148 17.89 -1.55 -7.33
N THR A 149 18.98 -2.30 -7.49
CA THR A 149 19.45 -2.73 -8.81
C THR A 149 18.51 -3.76 -9.42
N GLU A 150 18.12 -4.76 -8.64
CA GLU A 150 17.24 -5.83 -9.09
C GLU A 150 15.81 -5.31 -9.35
N PHE A 151 15.32 -4.42 -8.51
CA PHE A 151 14.02 -3.77 -8.65
C PHE A 151 13.95 -2.90 -9.89
N THR A 152 14.92 -2.01 -10.13
CA THR A 152 14.94 -1.19 -11.35
C THR A 152 14.94 -2.05 -12.62
N ALA A 153 15.73 -3.14 -12.63
CA ALA A 153 15.75 -4.09 -13.74
C ALA A 153 14.40 -4.81 -13.91
N SER A 154 13.78 -5.25 -12.82
CA SER A 154 12.48 -5.93 -12.84
C SER A 154 11.34 -5.01 -13.24
N ILE A 155 11.35 -3.74 -12.80
CA ILE A 155 10.34 -2.77 -13.19
C ILE A 155 10.39 -2.53 -14.69
N ALA A 156 11.58 -2.27 -15.23
CA ALA A 156 11.79 -2.08 -16.67
C ALA A 156 11.35 -3.28 -17.51
N ALA A 157 11.41 -4.50 -16.97
CA ALA A 157 11.03 -5.73 -17.67
C ALA A 157 9.54 -6.09 -17.52
N THR A 158 8.91 -5.74 -16.39
CA THR A 158 7.60 -6.31 -15.99
C THR A 158 6.45 -5.31 -16.10
N TYR A 159 6.72 -4.02 -15.86
CA TYR A 159 5.69 -3.00 -15.78
C TYR A 159 5.86 -2.00 -16.92
N ASP A 160 4.82 -1.89 -17.74
CA ASP A 160 4.67 -0.84 -18.74
C ASP A 160 4.12 0.45 -18.09
N GLU A 161 4.58 0.76 -16.88
CA GLU A 161 4.14 1.91 -16.08
C GLU A 161 5.35 2.82 -15.83
N PRO A 162 5.55 3.88 -16.65
CA PRO A 162 6.68 4.78 -16.54
C PRO A 162 6.77 5.45 -15.16
N GLU A 163 5.65 5.59 -14.44
CA GLU A 163 5.58 6.17 -13.10
C GLU A 163 6.29 5.31 -12.04
N MET A 164 6.12 3.99 -12.10
CA MET A 164 6.82 3.06 -11.20
C MET A 164 8.33 3.06 -11.46
N LEU A 165 8.73 3.20 -12.72
CA LEU A 165 10.14 3.33 -13.10
C LEU A 165 10.73 4.65 -12.61
N LEU A 166 10.02 5.77 -12.79
CA LEU A 166 10.42 7.08 -12.28
C LEU A 166 10.50 7.09 -10.75
N ALA A 167 9.54 6.48 -10.07
CA ALA A 167 9.55 6.34 -8.61
C ALA A 167 10.74 5.49 -8.14
N ALA A 168 11.04 4.37 -8.82
CA ALA A 168 12.19 3.53 -8.53
C ALA A 168 13.52 4.30 -8.71
N GLN A 169 13.65 5.03 -9.83
CA GLN A 169 14.82 5.86 -10.11
C GLN A 169 14.98 7.01 -9.10
N ALA A 170 13.88 7.66 -8.72
CA ALA A 170 13.88 8.72 -7.71
C ALA A 170 14.23 8.17 -6.31
N LEU A 171 13.73 6.99 -5.95
CA LEU A 171 14.15 6.29 -4.72
C LEU A 171 15.64 5.99 -4.75
N GLN A 172 16.13 5.44 -5.86
CA GLN A 172 17.55 5.11 -6.02
C GLN A 172 18.44 6.35 -5.94
N ALA A 173 18.02 7.48 -6.52
CA ALA A 173 18.75 8.74 -6.49
C ALA A 173 18.70 9.44 -5.13
N SER A 174 17.64 9.24 -4.35
CA SER A 174 17.46 9.83 -3.02
C SER A 174 18.04 8.99 -1.88
N MET A 175 18.42 7.73 -2.13
CA MET A 175 19.12 6.92 -1.14
C MET A 175 20.54 7.46 -0.90
N PRO A 176 20.90 7.85 0.34
CA PRO A 176 22.22 8.41 0.62
C PRO A 176 23.32 7.38 0.32
N THR A 177 24.34 7.81 -0.43
CA THR A 177 25.45 6.97 -0.90
C THR A 177 26.47 6.61 0.19
N SER A 178 26.26 7.02 1.44
CA SER A 178 27.26 6.90 2.50
C SER A 178 27.42 5.47 3.01
N GLU A 179 28.67 5.09 3.26
CA GLU A 179 29.07 3.78 3.80
C GLU A 179 28.48 3.51 5.19
N SER A 180 28.24 4.57 5.96
CA SER A 180 27.50 4.53 7.24
C SER A 180 26.06 4.08 7.07
N PHE A 181 25.39 4.50 5.98
CA PHE A 181 24.04 4.07 5.64
C PHE A 181 23.99 2.63 5.10
N ARG A 182 25.02 2.18 4.37
CA ARG A 182 25.15 0.75 3.97
C ARG A 182 25.42 -0.16 5.16
N THR A 183 26.25 0.26 6.10
CA THR A 183 26.54 -0.47 7.36
C THR A 183 25.31 -0.51 8.27
N PHE A 184 24.48 0.54 8.25
CA PHE A 184 23.14 0.60 8.84
C PHE A 184 22.18 -0.44 8.24
N LEU A 185 22.28 -0.72 6.92
CA LEU A 185 21.40 -1.66 6.22
C LEU A 185 21.85 -3.12 6.33
N HIS A 186 23.16 -3.40 6.41
CA HIS A 186 23.69 -4.77 6.50
C HIS A 186 23.80 -5.32 7.93
N GLY A 187 23.73 -4.46 8.95
CA GLY A 187 23.79 -4.86 10.35
C GLY A 187 22.43 -5.30 10.91
N GLU A 188 22.10 -6.57 10.72
CA GLU A 188 21.00 -7.30 11.36
C GLU A 188 19.63 -6.58 11.36
N TRP A 189 18.91 -6.70 10.24
CA TRP A 189 17.45 -6.56 10.19
C TRP A 189 16.75 -7.75 10.88
N ASN A 190 17.31 -8.25 11.99
CA ASN A 190 16.77 -9.34 12.77
C ASN A 190 16.09 -8.70 14.00
N LYS A 191 14.77 -8.43 13.84
CA LYS A 191 13.75 -8.16 14.88
C LYS A 191 13.30 -6.71 15.17
N ASN A 192 14.04 -5.62 14.86
CA ASN A 192 13.71 -4.30 15.45
C ASN A 192 13.47 -3.06 14.53
N GLY A 193 13.56 -3.15 13.20
CA GLY A 193 13.18 -2.04 12.29
C GLY A 193 14.09 -0.79 12.28
N PHE A 194 13.69 0.27 11.56
CA PHE A 194 14.50 1.48 11.20
C PHE A 194 15.23 2.16 12.37
N GLY A 195 14.66 2.14 13.58
CA GLY A 195 15.27 2.77 14.74
C GLY A 195 16.67 2.25 15.06
N ASP A 196 16.96 0.99 14.69
CA ASP A 196 18.23 0.35 14.98
C ASP A 196 19.44 0.96 14.28
N GLY A 197 19.20 1.69 13.21
CA GLY A 197 20.26 2.33 12.47
C GLY A 197 20.44 3.83 12.80
N LEU A 198 19.38 4.52 13.27
CA LEU A 198 19.51 5.83 13.93
C LEU A 198 20.35 5.70 15.22
N ARG A 199 20.22 4.58 15.96
CA ARG A 199 21.09 4.22 17.09
C ARG A 199 22.59 4.34 16.77
N LYS A 200 23.02 3.83 15.61
CA LYS A 200 24.44 3.75 15.23
C LYS A 200 25.00 5.06 14.71
N ALA A 201 24.19 5.89 14.06
CA ALA A 201 24.61 7.20 13.56
C ALA A 201 24.86 8.21 14.70
N ASP A 202 24.12 8.09 15.81
CA ASP A 202 24.16 9.03 16.93
C ASP A 202 24.84 8.47 18.19
N GLY A 203 25.45 7.28 18.10
CA GLY A 203 26.14 6.62 19.21
C GLY A 203 25.25 6.20 20.39
N ARG A 204 23.92 6.24 20.24
CA ARG A 204 22.95 5.90 21.30
C ARG A 204 22.54 4.44 21.22
N SER A 205 22.49 3.77 22.37
CA SER A 205 22.16 2.35 22.44
C SER A 205 20.66 2.04 22.23
N GLU A 206 19.75 2.99 22.48
CA GLU A 206 18.31 2.82 22.27
C GLU A 206 17.64 4.13 21.87
N LEU A 207 16.71 4.07 20.91
CA LEU A 207 15.68 5.10 20.76
C LEU A 207 14.63 4.88 21.85
N SER A 208 14.12 5.96 22.42
CA SER A 208 12.94 5.86 23.27
C SER A 208 11.77 5.26 22.47
N LYS A 209 10.86 4.56 23.16
CA LYS A 209 9.62 4.05 22.55
C LYS A 209 8.81 5.15 21.83
N GLY A 210 8.98 6.41 22.24
CA GLY A 210 8.42 7.57 21.56
C GLY A 210 9.07 7.78 20.20
N GLU A 211 10.39 7.95 20.14
CA GLU A 211 11.14 8.20 18.90
C GLU A 211 10.95 7.08 17.86
N GLN A 212 10.94 5.81 18.27
CA GLN A 212 10.66 4.68 17.38
C GLN A 212 9.26 4.76 16.76
N ARG A 213 8.26 5.13 17.57
CA ARG A 213 6.87 5.28 17.11
C ARG A 213 6.74 6.44 16.13
N TRP A 214 7.46 7.54 16.38
CA TRP A 214 7.47 8.74 15.53
C TRP A 214 8.06 8.49 14.15
N VAL A 215 9.20 7.81 14.07
CA VAL A 215 9.85 7.49 12.79
C VAL A 215 8.97 6.58 11.93
N ASN A 216 8.40 5.54 12.53
CA ASN A 216 7.48 4.64 11.84
C ASN A 216 6.22 5.39 11.33
N GLN A 217 5.76 6.40 12.08
CA GLN A 217 4.60 7.21 11.70
C GLN A 217 4.93 8.16 10.53
N ALA A 218 6.12 8.78 10.52
CA ALA A 218 6.57 9.64 9.43
C ALA A 218 6.83 8.84 8.14
N GLU A 219 7.45 7.66 8.23
CA GLU A 219 7.61 6.74 7.08
C GLU A 219 6.24 6.32 6.52
N PHE A 220 5.28 6.00 7.38
CA PHE A 220 3.93 5.62 6.97
C PHE A 220 3.18 6.76 6.28
N LEU A 221 3.30 8.00 6.76
CA LEU A 221 2.64 9.16 6.17
C LEU A 221 3.27 9.56 4.83
N LEU A 222 4.61 9.54 4.74
CA LEU A 222 5.31 9.75 3.47
C LEU A 222 4.94 8.66 2.45
N TRP A 223 4.79 7.42 2.91
CA TRP A 223 4.34 6.30 2.09
C TRP A 223 2.88 6.44 1.62
N GLN A 224 1.95 6.84 2.51
CA GLN A 224 0.55 7.08 2.13
C GLN A 224 0.47 8.22 1.10
N ALA A 225 1.22 9.30 1.29
CA ALA A 225 1.28 10.42 0.36
C ALA A 225 1.74 10.01 -1.04
N LEU A 226 2.85 9.27 -1.12
CA LEU A 226 3.39 8.81 -2.39
C LEU A 226 2.45 7.80 -3.07
N SER A 227 1.82 6.91 -2.30
CA SER A 227 0.90 5.90 -2.84
C SER A 227 -0.43 6.50 -3.32
N MET A 228 -0.92 7.56 -2.68
CA MET A 228 -2.14 8.26 -3.11
C MET A 228 -1.90 9.08 -4.38
N VAL A 229 -0.76 9.78 -4.47
CA VAL A 229 -0.37 10.52 -5.68
C VAL A 229 -0.17 9.57 -6.87
N ALA A 230 0.45 8.42 -6.63
CA ALA A 230 0.79 7.49 -7.70
C ALA A 230 -0.36 6.51 -8.06
N GLY A 231 -1.36 6.35 -7.18
CA GLY A 231 -2.44 5.39 -7.37
C GLY A 231 -3.77 5.91 -7.88
N GLU A 232 -4.04 7.20 -7.73
CA GLU A 232 -5.29 7.81 -8.23
C GLU A 232 -5.18 8.38 -9.65
N ALA A 233 -4.01 8.27 -10.28
CA ALA A 233 -3.82 8.68 -11.68
C ALA A 233 -4.48 7.73 -12.70
N ILE A 234 -4.95 6.53 -12.29
CA ILE A 234 -5.22 5.45 -13.26
C ILE A 234 -6.69 5.03 -13.44
N ASP A 235 -7.66 5.24 -12.51
CA ASP A 235 -9.09 5.01 -12.87
C ASP A 235 -10.09 5.44 -11.77
N GLN A 236 -10.64 6.67 -11.84
CA GLN A 236 -12.07 7.04 -11.62
C GLN A 236 -12.28 8.56 -11.50
N GLU A 237 -13.50 8.99 -11.84
CA GLU A 237 -13.96 10.36 -12.05
C GLU A 237 -13.79 11.38 -10.89
N ARG A 238 -13.39 12.58 -11.31
CA ARG A 238 -13.88 13.94 -10.93
C ARG A 238 -13.61 14.54 -9.55
N PHE A 239 -13.25 13.79 -8.49
CA PHE A 239 -13.14 14.43 -7.16
C PHE A 239 -12.06 13.88 -6.19
N GLN A 240 -11.47 12.70 -6.46
CA GLN A 240 -10.54 12.08 -5.49
C GLN A 240 -9.08 12.49 -5.70
N SER A 241 -8.62 12.65 -6.95
CA SER A 241 -7.21 13.01 -7.27
C SER A 241 -6.68 14.26 -6.56
N SER A 242 -7.48 15.31 -6.42
CA SER A 242 -7.08 16.53 -5.71
C SER A 242 -6.97 16.31 -4.20
N THR A 243 -7.79 15.42 -3.63
CA THR A 243 -7.70 15.02 -2.21
C THR A 243 -6.40 14.26 -1.95
N ALA A 244 -5.98 13.38 -2.86
CA ALA A 244 -4.69 12.70 -2.80
C ALA A 244 -3.51 13.68 -2.88
N VAL A 245 -3.55 14.67 -3.77
CA VAL A 245 -2.49 15.68 -3.86
C VAL A 245 -2.48 16.58 -2.61
N THR A 246 -3.63 17.03 -2.11
CA THR A 246 -3.72 17.76 -0.83
C THR A 246 -3.17 16.94 0.34
N PHE A 247 -3.46 15.65 0.38
CA PHE A 247 -2.93 14.74 1.39
C PHE A 247 -1.41 14.60 1.27
N ALA A 248 -0.87 14.50 0.06
CA ALA A 248 0.56 14.42 -0.17
C ALA A 248 1.31 15.71 0.19
N ILE A 249 0.76 16.87 -0.17
CA ILE A 249 1.30 18.18 0.24
C ILE A 249 1.35 18.27 1.77
N SER A 250 0.26 17.86 2.44
CA SER A 250 0.15 17.88 3.90
C SER A 250 1.15 16.92 4.55
N SER A 251 1.32 15.72 4.00
CA SER A 251 2.24 14.71 4.50
C SER A 251 3.71 15.09 4.29
N LEU A 252 4.04 15.72 3.15
CA LEU A 252 5.38 16.30 2.93
C LEU A 252 5.67 17.44 3.91
N GLY A 253 4.64 18.23 4.25
CA GLY A 253 4.75 19.28 5.27
C GLY A 253 5.07 18.69 6.64
N PHE A 254 4.29 17.70 7.05
CA PHE A 254 4.53 16.98 8.30
C PHE A 254 5.90 16.29 8.33
N ALA A 255 6.29 15.62 7.24
CA ALA A 255 7.61 14.98 7.13
C ALA A 255 8.75 16.00 7.23
N ALA A 256 8.59 17.19 6.64
CA ALA A 256 9.57 18.27 6.75
C ALA A 256 9.65 18.87 8.16
N GLU A 257 8.51 18.99 8.86
CA GLU A 257 8.47 19.44 10.27
C GLU A 257 9.15 18.44 11.19
N VAL A 258 8.83 17.15 11.05
CA VAL A 258 9.46 16.08 11.83
C VAL A 258 10.96 15.98 11.55
N ALA A 259 11.37 16.08 10.28
CA ALA A 259 12.78 16.02 9.92
C ALA A 259 13.56 17.26 10.40
N ALA A 260 12.91 18.41 10.61
CA ALA A 260 13.56 19.63 11.08
C ALA A 260 14.01 19.56 12.55
N GLU A 261 13.47 18.63 13.35
CA GLU A 261 13.91 18.36 14.72
C GLU A 261 15.30 17.69 14.78
N ILE A 262 15.80 17.19 13.65
CA ILE A 262 17.11 16.52 13.52
C ILE A 262 18.05 17.43 12.71
N PRO A 263 19.06 18.08 13.32
CA PRO A 263 19.93 19.05 12.65
C PRO A 263 20.62 18.52 11.38
N GLU A 264 20.93 17.24 11.33
CA GLU A 264 21.59 16.55 10.22
C GLU A 264 20.70 16.44 8.97
N ASN A 265 19.38 16.58 9.12
CA ASN A 265 18.41 16.42 8.03
C ASN A 265 18.11 17.70 7.25
N LYS A 266 18.88 18.78 7.46
CA LYS A 266 18.62 20.09 6.82
C LYS A 266 18.39 20.00 5.30
N ALA A 267 19.23 19.25 4.58
CA ALA A 267 19.09 19.10 3.12
C ALA A 267 17.81 18.35 2.72
N LEU A 268 17.40 17.35 3.51
CA LEU A 268 16.13 16.64 3.29
C LEU A 268 14.93 17.56 3.55
N VAL A 269 14.97 18.33 4.64
CA VAL A 269 13.92 19.30 4.98
C VAL A 269 13.77 20.34 3.88
N GLU A 270 14.87 20.87 3.36
CA GLU A 270 14.87 21.82 2.23
C GLU A 270 14.27 21.18 0.98
N SER A 271 14.64 19.94 0.67
CA SER A 271 14.11 19.20 -0.48
C SER A 271 12.60 18.94 -0.36
N LEU A 272 12.13 18.49 0.81
CA LEU A 272 10.71 18.25 1.08
C LEU A 272 9.90 19.55 1.02
N ARG A 273 10.45 20.65 1.54
CA ARG A 273 9.81 21.97 1.45
C ARG A 273 9.72 22.46 0.01
N ALA A 274 10.77 22.25 -0.79
CA ALA A 274 10.81 22.62 -2.21
C ALA A 274 9.90 21.76 -3.10
N ALA A 275 9.67 20.49 -2.73
CA ALA A 275 8.79 19.60 -3.49
C ALA A 275 7.30 19.98 -3.39
N ARG A 276 6.87 20.62 -2.30
CA ARG A 276 5.45 20.97 -2.09
C ARG A 276 4.91 21.94 -3.16
N PRO A 277 5.56 23.10 -3.44
CA PRO A 277 5.14 23.97 -4.53
C PRO A 277 5.11 23.26 -5.90
N ALA A 278 6.10 22.42 -6.19
CA ALA A 278 6.17 21.72 -7.48
C ALA A 278 4.97 20.78 -7.69
N LEU A 279 4.54 20.06 -6.65
CA LEU A 279 3.34 19.21 -6.72
C LEU A 279 2.06 20.03 -6.89
N ILE A 280 1.97 21.20 -6.24
CA ILE A 280 0.83 22.12 -6.40
C ILE A 280 0.74 22.59 -7.86
N GLU A 281 1.86 23.01 -8.46
CA GLU A 281 1.88 23.48 -9.85
C GLU A 281 1.58 22.37 -10.85
N ALA A 282 2.15 21.17 -10.65
CA ALA A 282 1.87 20.03 -11.54
C ALA A 282 0.39 19.65 -11.53
N GLU A 283 -0.26 19.65 -10.36
CA GLU A 283 -1.69 19.36 -10.26
C GLU A 283 -2.55 20.50 -10.82
N PHE A 284 -2.12 21.76 -10.64
CA PHE A 284 -2.76 22.92 -11.26
C PHE A 284 -2.76 22.83 -12.79
N GLU A 285 -1.60 22.53 -13.40
CA GLU A 285 -1.47 22.33 -14.85
C GLU A 285 -2.36 21.18 -15.32
N ARG A 286 -2.33 20.03 -14.62
CA ARG A 286 -3.18 18.87 -14.94
C ARG A 286 -4.67 19.22 -14.91
N LEU A 287 -5.13 19.93 -13.89
CA LEU A 287 -6.53 20.34 -13.75
C LEU A 287 -6.95 21.36 -14.82
N ASN A 288 -6.05 22.27 -15.21
CA ASN A 288 -6.26 23.18 -16.34
C ASN A 288 -6.41 22.43 -17.66
N ASP A 289 -5.48 21.52 -17.96
CA ASP A 289 -5.48 20.72 -19.19
C ASP A 289 -6.71 19.81 -19.28
N ALA A 290 -7.21 19.35 -18.13
CA ALA A 290 -8.44 18.58 -18.03
C ALA A 290 -9.74 19.42 -18.15
N GLY A 291 -9.63 20.74 -18.34
CA GLY A 291 -10.78 21.64 -18.54
C GLY A 291 -11.44 22.15 -17.26
N TYR A 292 -10.71 22.20 -16.14
CA TYR A 292 -11.21 22.65 -14.83
C TYR A 292 -10.46 23.87 -14.27
N PRO A 293 -10.38 25.00 -15.01
CA PRO A 293 -9.50 26.12 -14.63
C PRO A 293 -9.89 26.83 -13.33
N ASP A 294 -11.18 26.96 -13.03
CA ASP A 294 -11.63 27.59 -11.78
C ASP A 294 -11.31 26.71 -10.57
N TYR A 295 -11.46 25.39 -10.71
CA TYR A 295 -11.11 24.43 -9.68
C TYR A 295 -9.59 24.36 -9.47
N ALA A 296 -8.81 24.35 -10.55
CA ALA A 296 -7.35 24.42 -10.49
C ALA A 296 -6.90 25.65 -9.69
N ARG A 297 -7.47 26.82 -9.97
CA ARG A 297 -7.16 28.06 -9.25
C ARG A 297 -7.50 27.96 -7.76
N SER A 298 -8.70 27.50 -7.41
CA SER A 298 -9.07 27.31 -6.00
C SER A 298 -8.18 26.29 -5.28
N PHE A 299 -7.82 25.18 -5.94
CA PHE A 299 -6.91 24.17 -5.40
C PHE A 299 -5.52 24.76 -5.11
N ARG A 300 -4.95 25.49 -6.08
CA ARG A 300 -3.65 26.16 -5.97
C ARG A 300 -3.63 27.17 -4.83
N GLU A 301 -4.65 28.03 -4.76
CA GLU A 301 -4.78 29.07 -3.73
C GLU A 301 -4.85 28.45 -2.31
N VAL A 302 -5.73 27.46 -2.13
CA VAL A 302 -5.90 26.78 -0.83
C VAL A 302 -4.61 26.06 -0.43
N SER A 303 -3.97 25.36 -1.37
CA SER A 303 -2.75 24.60 -1.11
C SER A 303 -1.57 25.51 -0.76
N TYR A 304 -1.41 26.64 -1.45
CA TYR A 304 -0.38 27.62 -1.11
C TYR A 304 -0.60 28.26 0.25
N ARG A 305 -1.84 28.62 0.57
CA ARG A 305 -2.21 29.13 1.90
C ARG A 305 -1.89 28.12 3.00
N GLN A 306 -2.16 26.83 2.77
CA GLN A 306 -1.83 25.77 3.74
C GLN A 306 -0.34 25.64 4.02
N ILE A 307 0.52 25.84 3.01
CA ILE A 307 1.99 25.77 3.18
C ILE A 307 2.63 27.12 3.53
N GLY A 308 1.83 28.15 3.81
CA GLY A 308 2.30 29.47 4.24
C GLY A 308 2.99 30.28 3.13
N ILE A 309 2.72 29.97 1.86
CA ILE A 309 3.23 30.72 0.71
C ILE A 309 2.12 31.66 0.24
N VAL A 310 2.43 32.96 0.15
CA VAL A 310 1.54 33.94 -0.48
C VAL A 310 1.63 33.78 -1.99
N GLU A 311 0.49 33.68 -2.68
CA GLU A 311 0.47 33.52 -4.13
C GLU A 311 1.34 34.59 -4.82
N PRO A 312 2.21 34.20 -5.78
CA PRO A 312 3.03 35.15 -6.51
C PRO A 312 2.21 36.24 -7.24
N ASP A 313 1.03 35.86 -7.75
CA ASP A 313 0.19 36.73 -8.59
C ASP A 313 -0.64 37.76 -7.79
N ALA A 314 -0.92 37.49 -6.51
CA ALA A 314 -1.63 38.44 -5.63
C ALA A 314 -0.79 39.70 -5.33
N ALA A 315 0.53 39.62 -5.48
CA ALA A 315 1.43 40.76 -5.33
C ALA A 315 1.50 41.67 -6.58
N ALA A 316 1.02 41.19 -7.75
CA ALA A 316 1.04 41.96 -9.00
C ALA A 316 -0.27 42.73 -9.27
N GLN A 317 -1.32 42.52 -8.46
CA GLN A 317 -2.63 43.16 -8.59
C GLN A 317 -2.91 44.24 -7.53
N ASN A 318 -1.97 44.50 -6.62
CA ASN A 318 -1.98 45.62 -5.66
C ASN A 318 -0.82 46.58 -5.95
#